data_AF-A0A7J8X2B9-F1
#
_entry.id   AF-A0A7J8X2B9-F1
#
_cell.length_a   1.000
_cell.length_b   1.000
_cell.length_c   1.000
_cell.angle_alpha   90.00
_cell.angle_beta   90.00
_cell.angle_gamma   90.00
#
_symmetry.space_group_name_H-M   'P 1'
#
loop_
_entity.id
_entity.type
_entity.pdbx_description
1 polymer ?
#
loop_
_entity_poly.entity_id
_entity_poly.type
_entity_poly.pdbx_seq_one_letter_code
_entity_poly.pdbx_strand_id
1 'polypeptide(L)' 'MRFWDLRAPWLEPLRGPNGGVATEINAVNYVSSRSRLATSHVVPGFFLFVGYLWHTGRARAAATIFEKGIDCDFELVLF' A
#
# COMPACT_ATOMS: atom_id res chain seq x y z
N MET A 1 -10.65 9.54 21.36
CA MET A 1 -11.30 9.95 20.10
C MET A 1 -10.23 10.08 19.00
N ARG A 2 -10.30 9.38 17.86
CA ARG A 2 -9.14 9.14 16.96
C ARG A 2 -8.53 10.32 16.16
N PHE A 3 -9.04 11.55 16.26
CA PHE A 3 -8.63 12.70 15.41
C PHE A 3 -8.21 13.94 16.21
N TRP A 4 -7.63 13.77 17.40
CA TRP A 4 -7.21 14.88 18.29
C TRP A 4 -6.04 15.70 17.72
N ASP A 5 -5.28 15.17 16.75
CA ASP A 5 -4.12 15.84 16.14
C ASP A 5 -4.46 16.75 14.94
N LEU A 6 -5.74 16.85 14.52
CA LEU A 6 -6.14 17.64 13.36
C LEU A 6 -5.93 19.14 13.61
N ARG A 7 -5.15 19.80 12.75
CA ARG A 7 -4.94 21.26 12.75
C ARG A 7 -5.30 21.84 11.39
N ALA A 8 -6.19 22.82 11.35
CA ALA A 8 -6.53 23.53 10.11
C ALA A 8 -7.06 24.95 10.40
N PRO A 9 -6.73 25.96 9.57
CA PRO A 9 -7.08 27.38 9.82
C PRO A 9 -8.59 27.67 9.94
N TRP A 10 -9.43 26.82 9.36
CA TRP A 10 -10.90 26.93 9.35
C TRP A 10 -11.57 26.05 10.42
N LEU A 11 -10.79 25.21 11.10
CA LEU A 11 -11.25 24.34 12.18
C LEU A 11 -11.20 25.05 13.53
N GLU A 12 -10.23 25.96 13.71
CA GLU A 12 -10.03 26.70 14.96
C GLU A 12 -11.27 27.54 15.36
N PRO A 13 -12.11 28.05 14.43
CA PRO A 13 -13.34 28.77 14.78
C PRO A 13 -14.68 27.98 14.69
N LEU A 14 -14.80 26.86 13.96
CA LEU A 14 -16.12 26.30 13.55
C LEU A 14 -16.15 24.77 13.35
N ARG A 15 -15.78 23.99 14.37
CA ARG A 15 -15.80 22.52 14.28
C ARG A 15 -17.23 21.98 13.98
N GLY A 16 -17.50 21.56 12.74
CA GLY A 16 -18.76 20.94 12.30
C GLY A 16 -18.56 19.87 11.21
N PRO A 17 -19.50 18.91 11.02
CA PRO A 17 -19.17 17.60 10.43
C PRO A 17 -20.00 17.24 9.18
N ASN A 18 -19.60 17.65 7.97
CA ASN A 18 -20.37 17.29 6.77
C ASN A 18 -19.51 16.68 5.64
N GLY A 19 -19.73 15.39 5.36
CA GLY A 19 -19.30 14.65 4.18
C GLY A 19 -20.32 13.54 3.89
N GLY A 20 -20.43 13.09 2.64
CA GLY A 20 -21.45 12.11 2.22
C GLY A 20 -21.23 10.70 2.77
N VAL A 21 -22.30 9.90 2.83
CA VAL A 21 -22.32 8.55 3.44
C VAL A 21 -22.72 7.47 2.43
N ALA A 22 -22.36 6.22 2.68
CA ALA A 22 -22.60 5.11 1.74
C ALA A 22 -24.08 4.83 1.43
N THR A 23 -25.00 5.29 2.29
CA THR A 23 -26.46 5.15 2.11
C THR A 23 -27.11 6.41 1.55
N GLU A 24 -26.32 7.38 1.06
CA GLU A 24 -26.84 8.61 0.50
C GLU A 24 -27.50 8.37 -0.87
N ILE A 25 -28.63 9.03 -1.11
CA ILE A 25 -29.32 8.99 -2.41
C ILE A 25 -28.47 9.71 -3.47
N ASN A 26 -28.56 9.29 -4.73
CA ASN A 26 -27.77 9.87 -5.83
C ASN A 26 -28.20 11.32 -6.15
N ALA A 27 -27.64 12.27 -5.42
CA ALA A 27 -27.96 13.70 -5.53
C ALA A 27 -26.73 14.57 -5.88
N VAL A 28 -25.51 14.12 -5.55
CA VAL A 28 -24.27 14.90 -5.72
C VAL A 28 -23.21 14.04 -6.39
N ASN A 29 -22.65 14.52 -7.51
CA ASN A 29 -21.51 13.87 -8.19
C ASN A 29 -20.19 14.46 -7.68
N TYR A 30 -19.75 14.00 -6.51
CA TYR A 30 -18.51 14.45 -5.89
C TYR A 30 -17.71 13.28 -5.31
N VAL A 31 -16.41 13.25 -5.63
CA VAL A 31 -15.42 12.40 -4.97
C VAL A 31 -14.18 13.24 -4.72
N SER A 32 -13.63 13.17 -3.51
CA SER A 32 -12.47 14.01 -3.17
C SER A 32 -11.23 13.58 -3.97
N SER A 33 -10.49 14.56 -4.50
CA SER A 33 -9.18 14.31 -5.15
C SER A 33 -8.22 13.61 -4.21
N ARG A 34 -8.31 13.85 -2.89
CA ARG A 34 -7.50 13.18 -1.88
C ARG A 34 -7.78 11.67 -1.83
N SER A 35 -9.05 11.26 -1.93
CA SER A 35 -9.42 9.84 -2.03
C SER A 35 -8.88 9.22 -3.31
N ARG A 36 -9.00 9.91 -4.46
CA ARG A 36 -8.49 9.41 -5.73
C ARG A 36 -6.98 9.23 -5.70
N LEU A 37 -6.26 10.25 -5.23
CA LEU A 37 -4.80 10.24 -5.12
C LEU A 37 -4.33 9.18 -4.12
N ALA A 38 -4.94 9.10 -2.93
CA ALA A 38 -4.53 8.10 -1.93
C ALA A 38 -4.65 6.67 -2.49
N THR A 39 -5.81 6.31 -3.04
CA THR A 39 -6.02 4.97 -3.61
C THR A 39 -5.09 4.70 -4.80
N SER A 40 -4.88 5.68 -5.68
CA SER A 40 -4.01 5.52 -6.84
C SER A 40 -2.52 5.38 -6.51
N HIS A 41 -2.08 5.79 -5.31
CA HIS A 41 -0.69 5.67 -4.89
C HIS A 41 -0.46 4.47 -3.96
N VAL A 42 -1.43 4.13 -3.11
CA VAL A 42 -1.33 2.98 -2.20
C VAL A 42 -1.28 1.66 -2.97
N VAL A 43 -2.15 1.47 -3.95
CA VAL A 43 -2.23 0.20 -4.69
C VAL A 43 -0.94 -0.07 -5.49
N PRO A 44 -0.44 0.85 -6.35
CA PRO A 44 0.83 0.63 -7.03
C PRO A 44 2.02 0.58 -6.08
N GLY A 45 2.03 1.38 -5.00
CA GLY A 45 3.09 1.34 -3.99
C GLY A 45 3.26 -0.05 -3.37
N PHE A 46 2.16 -0.74 -3.07
CA PHE A 46 2.19 -2.12 -2.61
C PHE A 46 2.76 -3.08 -3.67
N PHE A 47 2.35 -2.97 -4.92
CA PHE A 47 2.86 -3.84 -5.99
C PHE A 47 4.34 -3.60 -6.31
N LEU A 48 4.81 -2.35 -6.19
CA LEU A 48 6.24 -2.05 -6.30
C LEU A 48 7.03 -2.70 -5.17
N PHE A 49 6.49 -2.73 -3.94
CA PHE A 49 7.11 -3.43 -2.82
C PHE A 49 7.15 -4.96 -3.03
N VAL A 50 6.06 -5.57 -3.51
CA VAL A 50 6.05 -7.01 -3.85
C VAL A 50 7.05 -7.31 -4.96
N GLY A 51 7.10 -6.48 -6.01
CA GLY A 51 8.07 -6.59 -7.09
C GLY A 51 9.50 -6.47 -6.58
N TYR A 52 9.77 -5.53 -5.67
CA TYR A 52 11.07 -5.38 -5.03
C TYR A 52 11.49 -6.66 -4.30
N LEU A 53 10.65 -7.20 -3.41
CA LEU A 53 10.96 -8.44 -2.69
C LEU A 53 11.24 -9.61 -3.63
N TRP A 54 10.41 -9.76 -4.66
CA TRP A 54 10.58 -10.80 -5.68
C TRP A 54 11.90 -10.67 -6.43
N HIS A 55 12.20 -9.47 -6.96
CA HIS A 55 13.41 -9.24 -7.74
C HIS A 55 14.68 -9.31 -6.89
N THR A 56 14.66 -8.77 -5.68
CA THR A 56 15.80 -8.85 -4.75
C THR A 56 16.06 -10.30 -4.32
N GLY A 57 15.01 -11.07 -4.02
CA GLY A 57 15.12 -12.49 -3.70
C GLY A 57 15.70 -13.30 -4.86
N ARG A 58 15.17 -13.13 -6.07
CA ARG A 58 15.69 -13.82 -7.27
C ARG A 58 17.13 -13.40 -7.58
N ALA A 59 17.46 -12.11 -7.51
CA ALA A 59 18.83 -11.62 -7.77
C ALA A 59 19.84 -12.22 -6.78
N ARG A 60 19.45 -12.39 -5.51
CA ARG A 60 20.28 -13.06 -4.50
C ARG A 60 20.47 -14.55 -4.82
N ALA A 61 19.39 -15.27 -5.13
CA ALA A 61 19.47 -16.69 -5.50
C ALA A 61 20.31 -16.93 -6.77
N ALA A 62 20.26 -15.99 -7.72
CA ALA A 62 21.08 -15.99 -8.92
C ALA A 62 22.57 -15.81 -8.63
N ALA A 63 22.91 -14.88 -7.75
CA ALA A 63 24.29 -14.67 -7.32
C ALA A 63 24.89 -15.89 -6.60
N THR A 64 24.05 -16.72 -5.96
CA THR A 64 24.47 -17.96 -5.28
C THR A 64 24.19 -19.22 -6.10
N ILE A 65 23.80 -19.11 -7.38
CA ILE A 65 23.58 -20.23 -8.34
C ILE A 65 22.45 -21.20 -7.91
N PHE A 66 21.57 -20.79 -6.99
CA PHE A 66 20.40 -21.59 -6.55
C PHE A 66 19.09 -21.17 -7.23
N GLU A 67 19.13 -20.20 -8.14
CA GLU A 67 17.95 -19.62 -8.80
C GLU A 67 17.04 -20.65 -9.51
N LYS A 68 17.62 -21.78 -9.97
CA LYS A 68 16.96 -22.82 -10.76
C LYS A 68 16.58 -24.07 -9.96
N GLY A 69 16.98 -24.15 -8.69
CA GLY A 69 16.78 -25.32 -7.85
C GLY A 69 18.03 -25.69 -7.04
N ILE A 70 17.91 -26.73 -6.23
CA ILE A 70 19.00 -27.31 -5.44
C ILE A 70 19.54 -28.50 -6.23
N ASP A 71 20.86 -28.70 -6.15
CA ASP A 71 21.52 -29.85 -6.76
C ASP A 71 21.16 -31.14 -6.00
N CYS A 72 20.78 -32.20 -6.72
CA CYS A 72 20.35 -33.47 -6.12
C CYS A 72 21.50 -34.23 -5.45
N ASP A 73 22.74 -34.01 -5.87
CA ASP A 73 23.92 -34.69 -5.35
C ASP A 73 24.56 -33.91 -4.17
N PHE A 74 24.29 -32.61 -4.08
CA PHE A 74 24.82 -31.70 -3.05
C PHE A 74 23.71 -30.96 -2.30
N GLU A 75 22.80 -31.71 -1.68
CA GLU A 75 21.75 -31.13 -0.84
C GLU A 75 22.34 -30.64 0.50
N LEU A 76 22.48 -29.33 0.64
CA LEU A 76 23.18 -28.67 1.76
C LEU A 76 22.55 -28.98 3.14
N VAL A 77 21.29 -29.39 3.19
CA VAL A 77 20.58 -29.75 4.45
C VAL A 77 20.88 -31.18 4.91
N LEU A 78 21.38 -32.06 4.03
CA LEU A 78 21.64 -33.48 4.31
C LEU A 78 23.10 -33.76 4.71
N PHE A 79 23.92 -32.72 4.83
CA PHE A 79 25.33 -32.78 5.24
C PHE A 79 25.50 -32.21 6.65
#